data_AF-A0A5F8H705-F1
#
_entry.id   AF-A0A5F8H705-F1
#
_cell.length_a   1.000
_cell.length_b   1.000
_cell.length_c   1.000
_cell.angle_alpha   90.00
_cell.angle_beta   90.00
_cell.angle_gamma   90.00
#
_symmetry.space_group_name_H-M   'P 1'
#
loop_
_entity.id
_entity.type
_entity.pdbx_description
1 polymer ?
#
loop_
_entity_poly.entity_id
_entity_poly.type
_entity_poly.pdbx_seq_one_letter_code
_entity_poly.pdbx_strand_id
1 'polypeptide(L)'
;MWPLVAVLLLGTVCGGSAQLTFNSTRIVEKTICNETVILPCIVSNLELRKLKAMYVKWKHKGKEIFTFDGVDNKFNSSDDFKSATIAFSHLTEGNASLQLKASDAVPGNYTCEVTESNREGEIIVELRYHMECIYTPGAKIHESGSRGSESSDLGKPFLTDHKLNAPRTTKFKLNNRTDPGNPPPGSGSKVSWFHPKENILIVIFPILAILLFWGQFGIVTLKYKSNCTSEKTIGLIIAGLFLTVVVIVGAVLFVPGEYSVKNASGLGLIVIPTVTLVVLQYCLFTTAFGMTLFAIGILILQFLGYILAVIGLSLCITECSPTQGPLMISGLGIIALAELLGLVYMKFVASNQKTIPPSRSN
;
A
#
# COMPACT_ATOMS: atom_id res chain seq x y z
N MET A 1 -7.05 -21.38 -11.27
CA MET A 1 -5.91 -21.18 -10.34
C MET A 1 -5.36 -19.73 -10.34
N TRP A 2 -6.17 -18.73 -10.69
CA TRP A 2 -5.82 -17.30 -10.61
C TRP A 2 -6.32 -16.52 -9.38
N PRO A 3 -7.27 -16.99 -8.52
CA PRO A 3 -7.64 -16.22 -7.34
C PRO A 3 -6.63 -16.37 -6.20
N LEU A 4 -5.77 -17.39 -6.22
CA LEU A 4 -4.73 -17.62 -5.21
C LEU A 4 -3.52 -16.69 -5.37
N VAL A 5 -3.23 -16.24 -6.61
CA VAL A 5 -2.11 -15.32 -6.88
C VAL A 5 -2.46 -13.88 -6.46
N ALA A 6 -3.73 -13.48 -6.58
CA ALA A 6 -4.21 -12.18 -6.08
C ALA A 6 -4.18 -12.09 -4.54
N VAL A 7 -4.42 -13.20 -3.85
CA VAL A 7 -4.31 -13.27 -2.37
C VAL A 7 -2.84 -13.34 -1.93
N LEU A 8 -1.95 -13.99 -2.70
CA LEU A 8 -0.50 -13.98 -2.41
C LEU A 8 0.15 -12.59 -2.58
N LEU A 9 -0.29 -11.79 -3.57
CA LEU A 9 0.23 -10.44 -3.80
C LEU A 9 -0.33 -9.37 -2.84
N LEU A 10 -1.44 -9.65 -2.15
CA LEU A 10 -1.96 -8.83 -1.05
C LEU A 10 -1.31 -9.16 0.31
N GLY A 11 -0.53 -10.25 0.40
CA GLY A 11 0.05 -10.73 1.66
C GLY A 11 1.50 -10.33 1.93
N THR A 12 2.22 -9.75 0.97
CA THR A 12 3.67 -9.50 1.13
C THR A 12 4.08 -8.11 0.63
N VAL A 13 3.57 -7.07 1.27
CA VAL A 13 4.30 -5.80 1.39
C VAL A 13 4.33 -5.46 2.88
N CYS A 14 5.16 -6.20 3.62
CA CYS A 14 5.79 -5.65 4.82
C CYS A 14 6.77 -4.58 4.33
N GLY A 15 6.25 -3.38 4.05
CA GLY A 15 7.07 -2.18 4.13
C GLY A 15 7.54 -2.10 5.57
N GLY A 16 8.82 -2.40 5.80
CA GLY A 16 9.46 -2.19 7.09
C GLY A 16 9.46 -0.70 7.39
N SER A 17 8.35 -0.19 7.94
CA SER A 17 8.44 0.92 8.88
C SER A 17 9.39 0.44 9.97
N ALA A 18 10.37 1.26 10.35
CA ALA A 18 11.17 0.98 11.52
C ALA A 18 10.22 1.03 12.73
N GLN A 19 9.63 -0.13 13.03
CA GLN A 19 8.53 -0.27 13.97
C GLN A 19 9.09 -0.36 15.38
N LEU A 20 8.46 0.34 16.32
CA LEU A 20 8.76 0.16 17.73
C LEU A 20 8.21 -1.19 18.18
N THR A 21 9.05 -1.95 18.88
CA THR A 21 8.72 -3.25 19.45
C THR A 21 8.36 -3.07 20.91
N PHE A 22 7.28 -3.70 21.35
CA PHE A 22 6.80 -3.62 22.72
C PHE A 22 7.05 -4.91 23.49
N ASN A 23 7.51 -4.77 24.72
CA ASN A 23 7.66 -5.85 25.69
C ASN A 23 6.71 -5.61 26.87
N SER A 24 5.41 -5.81 26.65
CA SER A 24 4.38 -5.55 27.66
C SER A 24 3.32 -6.64 27.67
N THR A 25 2.74 -6.88 28.85
CA THR A 25 1.64 -7.83 29.01
C THR A 25 0.37 -7.26 28.37
N ARG A 26 -0.32 -8.09 27.59
CA ARG A 26 -1.53 -7.69 26.84
C ARG A 26 -2.81 -7.71 27.68
N ILE A 27 -2.76 -8.32 28.86
CA ILE A 27 -3.91 -8.47 29.74
C ILE A 27 -3.50 -7.98 31.13
N VAL A 28 -4.30 -7.07 31.68
CA VAL A 28 -4.19 -6.59 33.05
C VAL A 28 -5.48 -6.93 33.77
N GLU A 29 -5.35 -7.63 34.89
CA GLU A 29 -6.49 -7.97 35.73
C GLU A 29 -6.60 -6.96 36.86
N LYS A 30 -7.78 -6.36 36.98
CA LYS A 30 -8.13 -5.45 38.06
C LYS A 30 -9.06 -6.17 39.03
N THR A 31 -8.68 -6.17 40.29
CA THR A 31 -9.54 -6.58 41.41
C THR A 31 -10.10 -5.35 42.12
N ILE A 32 -11.11 -5.54 42.98
CA ILE A 32 -11.70 -4.47 43.81
C ILE A 32 -10.64 -3.82 44.73
N CYS A 33 -9.59 -4.57 45.08
CA CYS A 33 -8.58 -4.15 46.03
C CYS A 33 -7.50 -3.24 45.42
N ASN A 34 -7.42 -3.11 44.08
CA ASN A 34 -6.40 -2.27 43.44
C ASN A 34 -6.85 -0.82 43.39
N GLU A 35 -6.26 0.04 44.22
CA GLU A 35 -6.52 1.50 44.21
C GLU A 35 -6.03 2.19 42.92
N THR A 36 -4.96 1.67 42.33
CA THR A 36 -4.37 2.16 41.08
C THR A 36 -4.16 1.01 40.11
N VAL A 37 -4.38 1.28 38.83
CA VAL A 37 -4.14 0.35 37.73
C VAL A 37 -3.00 0.89 36.89
N ILE A 38 -2.05 0.03 36.54
CA ILE A 38 -0.96 0.35 35.63
C ILE A 38 -1.17 -0.48 34.37
N LEU A 39 -1.35 0.20 33.25
CA LEU A 39 -1.41 -0.41 31.92
C LEU A 39 0.00 -0.37 31.32
N PRO A 40 0.67 -1.51 31.14
CA PRO A 40 2.06 -1.55 30.74
C PRO A 40 2.21 -1.17 29.26
N CYS A 41 3.17 -0.29 28.98
CA CYS A 41 3.60 0.02 27.63
C CYS A 41 5.10 0.30 27.64
N ILE A 42 5.88 -0.72 27.28
CA ILE A 42 7.34 -0.73 27.37
C ILE A 42 7.90 -0.98 25.97
N VAL A 43 8.59 0.01 25.42
CA VAL A 43 9.28 -0.06 24.13
C VAL A 43 10.68 -0.63 24.32
N SER A 44 11.01 -1.69 23.60
CA SER A 44 12.28 -2.42 23.77
C SER A 44 13.41 -1.91 22.86
N ASN A 45 13.09 -1.23 21.75
CA ASN A 45 14.05 -0.83 20.71
C ASN A 45 14.13 0.69 20.50
N LEU A 46 14.15 1.49 21.57
CA LEU A 46 14.42 2.93 21.47
C LEU A 46 15.86 3.23 21.02
N GLU A 47 16.03 4.15 20.07
CA GLU A 47 17.32 4.52 19.48
C GLU A 47 17.74 5.93 19.90
N LEU A 48 16.84 6.91 19.81
CA LEU A 48 17.18 8.31 20.08
C LEU A 48 17.25 8.59 21.58
N ARG A 49 16.39 7.96 22.40
CA ARG A 49 16.33 8.13 23.87
C ARG A 49 16.24 9.60 24.30
N LYS A 50 15.59 10.42 23.48
CA LYS A 50 15.40 11.86 23.70
C LYS A 50 13.92 12.15 23.94
N LEU A 51 13.60 12.65 25.13
CA LEU A 51 12.25 13.06 25.52
C LEU A 51 11.61 14.01 24.50
N LYS A 52 12.36 14.98 23.98
CA LYS A 52 11.89 15.94 22.96
C LYS A 52 11.49 15.33 21.61
N ALA A 53 11.90 14.11 21.34
CA ALA A 53 11.57 13.39 20.11
C ALA A 53 10.43 12.38 20.31
N MET A 54 9.81 12.36 21.50
CA MET A 54 8.79 11.38 21.86
C MET A 54 7.40 12.00 21.85
N TYR A 55 6.45 11.23 21.32
CA TYR A 55 5.03 11.50 21.41
C TYR A 55 4.34 10.23 21.90
N VAL A 56 3.52 10.34 22.94
CA VAL A 56 2.81 9.20 23.55
C VAL A 56 1.32 9.49 23.56
N LYS A 57 0.53 8.50 23.16
CA LYS A 57 -0.92 8.58 23.13
C LYS A 57 -1.53 7.32 23.70
N TRP A 58 -2.50 7.49 24.58
CA TRP A 58 -3.36 6.42 25.04
C TRP A 58 -4.78 6.64 24.57
N LYS A 59 -5.40 5.58 24.05
CA LYS A 59 -6.79 5.58 23.58
C LYS A 59 -7.61 4.53 24.31
N HIS A 60 -8.87 4.86 24.57
CA HIS A 60 -9.89 3.91 25.00
C HIS A 60 -11.09 4.03 24.05
N LYS A 61 -11.58 2.91 23.52
CA LYS A 61 -12.68 2.88 22.50
C LYS A 61 -12.44 3.85 21.33
N GLY A 62 -11.17 3.98 20.90
CA GLY A 62 -10.77 4.85 19.80
C GLY A 62 -10.69 6.34 20.12
N LYS A 63 -11.04 6.78 21.34
CA LYS A 63 -10.89 8.17 21.80
C LYS A 63 -9.61 8.36 22.60
N GLU A 64 -8.93 9.48 22.40
CA GLU A 64 -7.71 9.83 23.15
C GLU A 64 -8.07 10.15 24.60
N ILE A 65 -7.48 9.41 25.54
CA ILE A 65 -7.69 9.59 26.97
C ILE A 65 -6.52 10.29 27.64
N PHE A 66 -5.32 10.16 27.05
CA PHE A 66 -4.10 10.80 27.49
C PHE A 66 -3.17 11.03 26.31
N THR A 67 -2.53 12.19 26.25
CA THR A 67 -1.50 12.52 25.26
C THR A 67 -0.33 13.22 25.94
N PHE A 68 0.88 12.92 25.52
CA PHE A 68 2.09 13.63 25.90
C PHE A 68 2.89 14.02 24.66
N ASP A 69 3.25 15.30 24.59
CA ASP A 69 4.13 15.86 23.56
C ASP A 69 5.47 16.26 24.21
N GLY A 70 6.54 15.58 23.79
CA GLY A 70 7.88 15.84 24.27
C GLY A 70 8.50 17.16 23.80
N VAL A 71 8.02 17.73 22.69
CA VAL A 71 8.52 19.01 22.14
C VAL A 71 8.14 20.14 23.09
N ASP A 72 6.87 20.19 23.46
CA ASP A 72 6.30 21.20 24.36
C ASP A 72 6.37 20.79 25.84
N ASN A 73 6.80 19.55 26.13
CA ASN A 73 6.75 18.94 27.46
C ASN A 73 5.37 19.08 28.11
N LYS A 74 4.32 18.87 27.31
CA LYS A 74 2.93 19.09 27.71
C LYS A 74 2.17 17.78 27.65
N PHE A 75 1.31 17.56 28.63
CA PHE A 75 0.37 16.45 28.62
C PHE A 75 -1.06 16.95 28.77
N ASN A 76 -1.99 16.21 28.17
CA ASN A 76 -3.41 16.43 28.30
C ASN A 76 -4.09 15.10 28.67
N SER A 77 -5.08 15.17 29.54
CA SER A 77 -5.94 14.04 29.91
C SER A 77 -7.39 14.40 29.62
N SER A 78 -8.18 13.42 29.19
CA SER A 78 -9.62 13.61 28.95
C SER A 78 -10.39 13.84 30.25
N ASP A 79 -11.54 14.53 30.19
CA ASP A 79 -12.39 14.79 31.35
C ASP A 79 -12.87 13.52 32.05
N ASP A 80 -13.05 12.43 31.30
CA ASP A 80 -13.46 11.12 31.83
C ASP A 80 -12.28 10.34 32.45
N PHE A 81 -11.03 10.81 32.27
CA PHE A 81 -9.80 10.13 32.67
C PHE A 81 -8.81 11.10 33.32
N LYS A 82 -9.27 11.96 34.24
CA LYS A 82 -8.44 13.00 34.87
C LYS A 82 -7.27 12.45 35.67
N SER A 83 -7.37 11.22 36.18
CA SER A 83 -6.26 10.57 36.90
C SER A 83 -5.17 9.97 36.02
N ALA A 84 -5.33 10.03 34.69
CA ALA A 84 -4.38 9.48 33.73
C ALA A 84 -3.02 10.20 33.81
N THR A 85 -1.97 9.46 34.16
CA THR A 85 -0.59 9.95 34.25
C THR A 85 0.43 8.90 33.78
N ILE A 86 1.63 9.34 33.42
CA ILE A 86 2.76 8.48 33.06
C ILE A 86 4.03 8.96 33.80
N ALA A 87 5.02 8.09 33.94
CA ALA A 87 6.31 8.45 34.52
C ALA A 87 7.25 9.06 33.45
N PHE A 88 7.23 10.39 33.29
CA PHE A 88 8.01 11.08 32.24
C PHE A 88 9.52 10.80 32.30
N SER A 89 10.08 10.59 33.50
CA SER A 89 11.49 10.23 33.70
C SER A 89 11.87 8.91 33.03
N HIS A 90 10.93 7.96 32.92
CA HIS A 90 11.20 6.62 32.39
C HIS A 90 10.87 6.51 30.89
N LEU A 91 10.40 7.59 30.25
CA LEU A 91 10.13 7.60 28.81
C LEU A 91 11.40 7.39 27.98
N THR A 92 12.52 7.98 28.39
CA THR A 92 13.84 7.77 27.74
C THR A 92 14.37 6.34 27.91
N GLU A 93 13.80 5.59 28.85
CA GLU A 93 14.08 4.17 29.09
C GLU A 93 13.10 3.25 28.33
N GLY A 94 12.09 3.81 27.68
CA GLY A 94 11.08 3.07 26.92
C GLY A 94 9.78 2.81 27.67
N ASN A 95 9.63 3.30 28.89
CA ASN A 95 8.44 3.04 29.69
C ASN A 95 7.42 4.17 29.53
N ALA A 96 6.37 3.90 28.75
CA ALA A 96 5.21 4.75 28.51
C ALA A 96 3.94 4.22 29.21
N SER A 97 4.10 3.44 30.28
CA SER A 97 2.98 2.83 30.99
C SER A 97 2.04 3.86 31.60
N LEU A 98 0.73 3.64 31.45
CA LEU A 98 -0.31 4.53 31.95
C LEU A 98 -0.74 4.13 33.36
N GLN A 99 -0.72 5.08 34.28
CA GLN A 99 -1.29 4.94 35.60
C GLN A 99 -2.67 5.59 35.65
N LEU A 100 -3.64 4.87 36.20
CA LEU A 100 -5.02 5.31 36.39
C LEU A 100 -5.46 5.01 37.81
N LYS A 101 -6.30 5.86 38.39
CA LYS A 101 -7.03 5.52 39.62
C LYS A 101 -8.10 4.48 39.32
N ALA A 102 -8.46 3.69 40.32
CA ALA A 102 -9.51 2.68 40.19
C ALA A 102 -10.85 3.26 39.73
N SER A 103 -11.18 4.51 40.07
CA SER A 103 -12.41 5.19 39.64
C SER A 103 -12.48 5.38 38.12
N ASP A 104 -11.35 5.69 37.48
CA ASP A 104 -11.28 6.07 36.08
C ASP A 104 -10.89 4.87 35.19
N ALA A 105 -10.37 3.80 35.80
CA ALA A 105 -9.97 2.58 35.11
C ALA A 105 -11.19 1.71 34.74
N VAL A 106 -11.78 1.98 33.57
CA VAL A 106 -12.93 1.27 32.99
C VAL A 106 -12.48 0.00 32.25
N PRO A 107 -13.15 -1.16 32.38
CA PRO A 107 -12.77 -2.37 31.66
C PRO A 107 -12.83 -2.22 30.13
N GLY A 108 -11.96 -2.93 29.43
CA GLY A 108 -11.92 -2.98 27.96
C GLY A 108 -10.53 -2.76 27.38
N ASN A 109 -10.49 -2.49 26.08
CA ASN A 109 -9.24 -2.36 25.34
C ASN A 109 -8.71 -0.92 25.40
N TYR A 110 -7.45 -0.81 25.81
CA TYR A 110 -6.66 0.41 25.80
C TYR A 110 -5.56 0.26 24.76
N THR A 111 -5.38 1.27 23.91
CA THR A 111 -4.30 1.29 22.92
C THR A 111 -3.24 2.29 23.36
N CYS A 112 -2.01 1.84 23.48
CA CYS A 112 -0.83 2.68 23.63
C CYS A 112 -0.20 2.87 22.25
N GLU A 113 -0.01 4.12 21.83
CA GLU A 113 0.70 4.52 20.62
C GLU A 113 1.92 5.34 21.04
N VAL A 114 3.11 4.92 20.61
CA VAL A 114 4.37 5.62 20.88
C VAL A 114 5.05 5.94 19.56
N THR A 115 5.50 7.18 19.45
CA THR A 115 6.30 7.68 18.33
C THR A 115 7.62 8.20 18.87
N GLU A 116 8.74 7.75 18.28
CA GLU A 116 10.08 8.32 18.48
C GLU A 116 10.59 8.85 17.14
N SER A 117 10.52 10.18 16.96
CA SER A 117 10.81 10.86 15.68
C SER A 117 9.95 10.30 14.53
N ASN A 118 10.53 9.49 13.64
CA ASN A 118 9.84 8.88 12.49
C ASN A 118 9.46 7.41 12.73
N ARG A 119 9.74 6.85 13.91
CA ARG A 119 9.47 5.46 14.26
C ARG A 119 8.23 5.38 15.11
N GLU A 120 7.30 4.51 14.74
CA GLU A 120 6.00 4.39 15.39
C GLU A 120 5.74 2.95 15.79
N GLY A 121 4.93 2.79 16.82
CA GLY A 121 4.38 1.49 17.15
C GLY A 121 3.19 1.60 18.09
N GLU A 122 2.38 0.55 18.12
CA GLU A 122 1.22 0.47 18.98
C GLU A 122 1.12 -0.89 19.68
N ILE A 123 0.50 -0.90 20.85
CA ILE A 123 0.11 -2.11 21.55
C ILE A 123 -1.27 -1.93 22.17
N ILE A 124 -2.07 -2.99 22.15
CA ILE A 124 -3.37 -3.05 22.81
C ILE A 124 -3.23 -3.84 24.10
N VAL A 125 -3.69 -3.23 25.19
CA VAL A 125 -3.77 -3.81 26.53
C VAL A 125 -5.25 -3.92 26.91
N GLU A 126 -5.69 -5.14 27.19
CA GLU A 126 -7.02 -5.43 27.68
C GLU A 126 -7.05 -5.34 29.21
N LEU A 127 -7.87 -4.44 29.74
CA LEU A 127 -8.17 -4.36 31.17
C LEU A 127 -9.40 -5.20 31.48
N ARG A 128 -9.21 -6.31 32.19
CA ARG A 128 -10.28 -7.18 32.66
C ARG A 128 -10.60 -6.90 34.11
N TYR A 129 -11.88 -6.99 34.43
CA TYR A 129 -12.35 -6.91 35.81
C TYR A 129 -12.58 -8.32 36.33
N HIS A 130 -11.91 -8.67 37.43
CA HIS A 130 -12.14 -9.93 38.13
C HIS A 130 -12.72 -9.63 39.51
N MET A 131 -13.86 -10.26 39.82
CA MET A 131 -14.63 -9.98 41.02
C MET A 131 -14.18 -10.85 42.21
N GLU A 132 -12.87 -11.03 42.38
CA GLU A 132 -12.29 -11.81 43.47
C GLU A 132 -11.00 -11.13 43.96
N CYS A 133 -10.96 -10.71 45.23
CA CYS A 133 -9.70 -10.35 45.87
C CYS A 133 -9.09 -11.63 46.44
N ILE A 134 -8.03 -12.15 45.83
CA ILE A 134 -7.24 -13.20 46.45
C ILE A 134 -6.29 -12.54 47.45
N TYR A 135 -6.61 -12.65 48.73
CA TYR A 135 -5.70 -12.30 49.81
C TYR A 135 -4.62 -13.38 49.91
N THR A 136 -3.41 -13.14 49.39
CA THR A 136 -2.25 -14.02 49.65
C THR A 136 -1.37 -13.41 50.76
N PRO A 137 -1.43 -13.92 52.00
CA PRO A 137 -0.43 -13.60 53.00
C PRO A 137 0.89 -14.32 52.65
N GLY A 138 1.88 -13.55 52.18
CA GLY A 138 3.32 -13.86 52.17
C GLY A 138 3.76 -15.25 51.71
N ALA A 139 4.09 -15.42 50.43
CA ALA A 139 4.80 -16.60 49.93
C ALA A 139 6.31 -16.31 49.77
N LYS A 140 7.13 -16.96 50.60
CA LYS A 140 8.58 -17.07 50.46
C LYS A 140 8.92 -17.90 49.21
N ILE A 141 9.94 -17.48 48.48
CA ILE A 141 10.53 -18.17 47.33
C ILE A 141 11.19 -19.47 47.82
N HIS A 142 10.86 -20.59 47.19
CA HIS A 142 11.70 -21.79 47.20
C HIS A 142 11.91 -22.30 45.78
N GLU A 143 13.18 -22.42 45.45
CA GLU A 143 13.81 -22.91 44.24
C GLU A 143 13.69 -24.44 44.14
N SER A 144 13.43 -24.98 42.94
CA SER A 144 14.01 -26.27 42.52
C SER A 144 13.75 -26.53 41.04
N GLY A 145 14.82 -26.82 40.30
CA GLY A 145 14.75 -27.33 38.93
C GLY A 145 14.58 -28.85 38.88
N SER A 146 14.35 -29.39 37.67
CA SER A 146 14.99 -30.63 37.20
C SER A 146 14.69 -30.96 35.75
N ARG A 147 15.67 -31.68 35.20
CA ARG A 147 15.90 -32.18 33.85
C ARG A 147 15.30 -33.59 33.73
N GLY A 148 14.88 -34.01 32.53
CA GLY A 148 14.48 -35.42 32.28
C GLY A 148 14.27 -35.72 30.79
N SER A 149 14.96 -36.76 30.32
CA SER A 149 15.08 -37.27 28.95
C SER A 149 14.51 -38.70 28.82
N GLU A 150 14.58 -39.26 27.60
CA GLU A 150 14.29 -40.66 27.15
C GLU A 150 12.86 -41.00 26.69
N SER A 151 12.58 -41.94 25.78
CA SER A 151 13.29 -42.61 24.67
C SER A 151 12.28 -43.60 24.02
N SER A 152 12.43 -43.86 22.71
CA SER A 152 12.09 -45.11 21.95
C SER A 152 10.73 -45.82 22.12
N ASP A 153 10.01 -46.09 21.02
CA ASP A 153 10.03 -47.45 20.46
C ASP A 153 9.44 -47.58 19.04
N LEU A 154 9.95 -48.60 18.34
CA LEU A 154 9.86 -48.89 16.91
C LEU A 154 9.02 -50.16 16.67
N GLY A 155 8.15 -50.18 15.65
CA GLY A 155 7.42 -51.38 15.23
C GLY A 155 6.92 -51.31 13.77
N LYS A 156 7.63 -52.01 12.88
CA LYS A 156 7.36 -52.30 11.43
C LYS A 156 6.55 -53.63 11.30
N PRO A 157 6.36 -54.26 10.11
CA PRO A 157 5.88 -53.83 8.76
C PRO A 157 4.93 -54.87 8.08
N PHE A 158 4.26 -54.55 6.95
CA PHE A 158 4.02 -55.43 5.75
C PHE A 158 3.22 -54.64 4.67
N LEU A 159 3.78 -54.26 3.52
CA LEU A 159 3.96 -54.95 2.22
C LEU A 159 2.69 -55.08 1.35
N THR A 160 2.70 -54.43 0.17
CA THR A 160 2.52 -55.12 -1.13
C THR A 160 3.19 -54.33 -2.26
N ASP A 161 3.94 -55.10 -3.06
CA ASP A 161 4.66 -54.76 -4.29
C ASP A 161 3.73 -54.46 -5.49
N HIS A 162 4.22 -53.70 -6.47
CA HIS A 162 4.58 -54.26 -7.79
C HIS A 162 5.33 -53.24 -8.67
N LYS A 163 6.59 -53.62 -8.94
CA LYS A 163 7.48 -53.26 -10.07
C LYS A 163 6.73 -53.29 -11.43
N LEU A 164 7.17 -52.64 -12.53
CA LEU A 164 8.51 -52.70 -13.13
C LEU A 164 8.63 -51.77 -14.39
N ASN A 165 9.85 -51.28 -14.62
CA ASN A 165 10.52 -50.96 -15.90
C ASN A 165 10.40 -49.58 -16.60
N ALA A 166 11.50 -48.83 -16.45
CA ALA A 166 12.16 -48.03 -17.51
C ALA A 166 12.73 -48.97 -18.62
N PRO A 167 13.30 -48.53 -19.78
CA PRO A 167 14.03 -47.27 -20.00
C PRO A 167 13.97 -46.64 -21.42
N ARG A 168 14.68 -45.51 -21.54
CA ARG A 168 15.63 -45.16 -22.63
C ARG A 168 15.31 -43.90 -23.44
N THR A 169 16.32 -43.03 -23.41
CA THR A 169 16.63 -41.85 -24.21
C THR A 169 16.55 -42.08 -25.73
N THR A 170 16.15 -41.05 -26.49
CA THR A 170 16.69 -40.80 -27.84
C THR A 170 16.49 -39.35 -28.30
N LYS A 171 17.54 -38.80 -28.92
CA LYS A 171 17.63 -37.50 -29.58
C LYS A 171 16.74 -37.41 -30.84
N PHE A 172 16.27 -36.22 -31.18
CA PHE A 172 15.84 -35.80 -32.54
C PHE A 172 16.27 -34.34 -32.70
N LYS A 173 17.36 -33.98 -33.40
CA LYS A 173 17.70 -34.02 -34.84
C LYS A 173 17.04 -32.90 -35.66
N LEU A 174 17.86 -31.87 -35.88
CA LEU A 174 17.74 -30.78 -36.85
C LEU A 174 17.66 -31.36 -38.28
N ASN A 175 16.66 -30.96 -39.07
CA ASN A 175 16.62 -31.24 -40.51
C ASN A 175 16.20 -29.97 -41.27
N ASN A 176 17.14 -29.41 -42.04
CA ASN A 176 16.86 -28.56 -43.20
C ASN A 176 16.54 -29.45 -44.41
N ARG A 177 15.55 -29.08 -45.21
CA ARG A 177 15.44 -29.50 -46.63
C ARG A 177 14.67 -28.44 -47.43
N THR A 178 15.26 -28.08 -48.58
CA THR A 178 14.91 -27.01 -49.51
C THR A 178 14.00 -27.53 -50.66
N ASP A 179 12.93 -26.77 -50.97
CA ASP A 179 12.16 -26.51 -52.24
C ASP A 179 11.78 -27.62 -53.26
N PRO A 180 10.80 -27.44 -54.22
CA PRO A 180 10.35 -26.19 -54.87
C PRO A 180 8.83 -26.01 -55.17
N GLY A 181 8.40 -24.77 -55.41
CA GLY A 181 7.13 -24.49 -56.10
C GLY A 181 6.61 -23.05 -55.98
N ASN A 182 7.05 -22.14 -56.85
CA ASN A 182 6.41 -20.83 -57.05
C ASN A 182 5.16 -20.96 -57.94
N PRO A 183 4.06 -20.24 -57.63
CA PRO A 183 3.49 -19.29 -58.61
C PRO A 183 2.90 -18.00 -57.93
N PRO A 184 2.32 -17.07 -58.72
CA PRO A 184 2.87 -15.82 -59.25
C PRO A 184 2.80 -14.58 -58.29
N PRO A 185 3.45 -13.44 -58.62
CA PRO A 185 3.49 -12.25 -57.77
C PRO A 185 2.23 -11.39 -57.97
N GLY A 186 1.41 -11.24 -56.92
CA GLY A 186 0.18 -10.47 -57.06
C GLY A 186 -0.76 -10.47 -55.86
N SER A 187 -0.26 -10.04 -54.70
CA SER A 187 -0.98 -9.19 -53.73
C SER A 187 -0.18 -9.21 -52.43
N GLY A 188 0.44 -8.07 -52.09
CA GLY A 188 1.09 -7.93 -50.79
C GLY A 188 0.03 -8.04 -49.70
N SER A 189 -0.05 -9.19 -49.04
CA SER A 189 -0.78 -9.32 -47.78
C SER A 189 -0.05 -8.46 -46.76
N LYS A 190 -0.54 -7.24 -46.56
CA LYS A 190 -0.02 -6.32 -45.55
C LYS A 190 -0.03 -7.02 -44.19
N VAL A 191 1.14 -7.40 -43.70
CA VAL A 191 1.28 -7.96 -42.36
C VAL A 191 1.19 -6.78 -41.38
N SER A 192 0.06 -6.68 -40.68
CA SER A 192 -0.15 -5.65 -39.67
C SER A 192 0.79 -5.85 -38.49
N TRP A 193 1.41 -4.77 -38.01
CA TRP A 193 2.40 -4.82 -36.93
C TRP A 193 1.81 -5.34 -35.60
N PHE A 194 0.59 -4.93 -35.26
CA PHE A 194 -0.20 -5.51 -34.15
C PHE A 194 -1.54 -6.04 -34.66
N HIS A 195 -2.18 -6.92 -33.88
CA HIS A 195 -3.54 -7.35 -34.18
C HIS A 195 -4.52 -6.16 -34.10
N PRO A 196 -5.62 -6.15 -34.89
CA PRO A 196 -6.59 -5.05 -34.87
C PRO A 196 -7.15 -4.73 -33.47
N LYS A 197 -7.37 -5.76 -32.64
CA LYS A 197 -7.84 -5.60 -31.25
C LYS A 197 -6.80 -4.92 -30.36
N GLU A 198 -5.52 -5.22 -30.56
CA GLU A 198 -4.41 -4.64 -29.80
C GLU A 198 -4.21 -3.17 -30.18
N ASN A 199 -4.26 -2.83 -31.47
CA ASN A 199 -4.21 -1.44 -31.95
C ASN A 199 -5.30 -0.57 -31.31
N ILE A 200 -6.51 -1.11 -31.19
CA ILE A 200 -7.62 -0.41 -30.54
C ILE A 200 -7.32 -0.16 -29.06
N LEU A 201 -6.79 -1.14 -28.33
CA LEU A 201 -6.45 -0.99 -26.91
C LEU A 201 -5.31 0.02 -26.68
N ILE A 202 -4.28 0.02 -27.53
CA ILE A 202 -3.14 0.94 -27.46
C ILE A 202 -3.62 2.40 -27.57
N VAL A 203 -4.65 2.67 -28.37
CA VAL A 203 -5.21 4.03 -28.54
C VAL A 203 -6.23 4.36 -27.45
N ILE A 204 -7.09 3.41 -27.08
CA ILE A 204 -8.17 3.66 -26.10
C ILE A 204 -7.64 3.87 -24.70
N PHE A 205 -6.66 3.08 -24.21
CA PHE A 205 -6.19 3.20 -22.84
C PHE A 205 -5.60 4.59 -22.49
N PRO A 206 -4.72 5.19 -23.32
CA PRO A 206 -4.24 6.55 -23.09
C PRO A 206 -5.35 7.61 -23.14
N ILE A 207 -6.29 7.50 -24.09
CA ILE A 207 -7.42 8.43 -24.18
C ILE A 207 -8.28 8.33 -22.92
N LEU A 208 -8.57 7.11 -22.45
CA LEU A 208 -9.32 6.88 -21.23
C LEU A 208 -8.59 7.46 -20.01
N ALA A 209 -7.28 7.23 -19.89
CA ALA A 209 -6.47 7.79 -18.80
C ALA A 209 -6.54 9.33 -18.77
N ILE A 210 -6.44 9.98 -19.93
CA ILE A 210 -6.58 11.44 -20.06
C ILE A 210 -7.98 11.90 -19.64
N LEU A 211 -9.05 11.24 -20.10
CA LEU A 211 -10.42 11.59 -19.72
C LEU A 211 -10.64 11.45 -18.21
N LEU A 212 -10.09 10.41 -17.60
CA LEU A 212 -10.15 10.19 -16.15
C LEU A 212 -9.38 11.28 -15.39
N PHE A 213 -8.20 11.67 -15.86
CA PHE A 213 -7.44 12.79 -15.31
C PHE A 213 -8.24 14.11 -15.34
N TRP A 214 -8.85 14.45 -16.49
CA TRP A 214 -9.73 15.63 -16.58
C TRP A 214 -10.94 15.53 -15.65
N GLY A 215 -11.48 14.33 -15.45
CA GLY A 215 -12.53 14.07 -14.46
C GLY A 215 -12.09 14.38 -13.03
N GLN A 216 -10.88 13.95 -12.65
CA GLN A 216 -10.31 14.25 -11.33
C GLN A 216 -10.08 15.75 -11.14
N PHE A 217 -9.52 16.40 -12.16
CA PHE A 217 -9.32 17.85 -12.17
C PHE A 217 -10.65 18.61 -12.05
N GLY A 218 -11.71 18.12 -12.71
CA GLY A 218 -13.07 18.66 -12.60
C GLY A 218 -13.61 18.61 -11.16
N ILE A 219 -13.39 17.51 -10.43
CA ILE A 219 -13.81 17.40 -9.02
C ILE A 219 -13.06 18.42 -8.14
N VAL A 220 -11.74 18.55 -8.34
CA VAL A 220 -10.90 19.51 -7.59
C VAL A 220 -11.36 20.94 -7.86
N THR A 221 -11.48 21.33 -9.13
CA THR A 221 -11.90 22.70 -9.50
C THR A 221 -13.31 23.05 -9.03
N LEU A 222 -14.26 22.11 -9.10
CA LEU A 222 -15.63 22.35 -8.62
C LEU A 222 -15.65 22.61 -7.11
N LYS A 223 -14.81 21.89 -6.35
CA LYS A 223 -14.74 22.02 -4.88
C LYS A 223 -14.02 23.30 -4.43
N TYR A 224 -13.06 23.79 -5.20
CA TYR A 224 -12.23 24.95 -4.85
C TYR A 224 -12.62 26.25 -5.58
N LYS A 225 -13.81 26.32 -6.20
CA LYS A 225 -14.38 27.49 -6.92
C LYS A 225 -14.42 28.81 -6.11
N SER A 226 -14.04 28.81 -4.83
CA SER A 226 -14.04 29.97 -3.93
C SER A 226 -12.67 30.61 -3.67
N ASN A 227 -11.53 30.00 -4.03
CA ASN A 227 -10.22 30.60 -3.81
C ASN A 227 -9.47 30.78 -5.12
N CYS A 228 -8.98 32.00 -5.33
CA CYS A 228 -8.24 32.47 -6.50
C CYS A 228 -7.30 31.38 -7.05
N THR A 229 -7.42 31.09 -8.35
CA THR A 229 -6.72 30.01 -9.05
C THR A 229 -5.23 30.04 -8.70
N SER A 230 -4.76 29.07 -7.92
CA SER A 230 -3.35 29.02 -7.55
C SER A 230 -2.51 28.88 -8.82
N GLU A 231 -1.33 29.51 -8.84
CA GLU A 231 -0.36 29.38 -9.95
C GLU A 231 -0.11 27.91 -10.32
N LYS A 232 -0.08 27.03 -9.30
CA LYS A 232 0.06 25.58 -9.43
C LYS A 232 -1.12 24.95 -10.20
N THR A 233 -2.35 25.39 -9.95
CA THR A 233 -3.55 24.90 -10.66
C THR A 233 -3.55 25.31 -12.13
N ILE A 234 -3.10 26.53 -12.45
CA ILE A 234 -2.97 27.00 -13.84
C ILE A 234 -1.92 26.16 -14.58
N GLY A 235 -0.78 25.90 -13.94
CA GLY A 235 0.27 25.03 -14.49
C GLY A 235 -0.24 23.63 -14.83
N LEU A 236 -1.10 23.03 -13.98
CA LEU A 236 -1.71 21.72 -14.23
C LEU A 236 -2.64 21.71 -15.45
N ILE A 237 -3.42 22.78 -15.67
CA ILE A 237 -4.28 22.90 -16.85
C ILE A 237 -3.43 22.97 -18.12
N ILE A 238 -2.41 23.81 -18.13
CA ILE A 238 -1.54 24.01 -19.30
C ILE A 238 -0.82 22.70 -19.64
N ALA A 239 -0.21 22.05 -18.64
CA ALA A 239 0.49 20.79 -18.83
C ALA A 239 -0.45 19.64 -19.24
N GLY A 240 -1.65 19.58 -18.64
CA GLY A 240 -2.69 18.61 -19.02
C GLY A 240 -3.16 18.80 -20.46
N LEU A 241 -3.41 20.04 -20.89
CA LEU A 241 -3.80 20.36 -22.27
C LEU A 241 -2.67 20.01 -23.25
N PHE A 242 -1.44 20.39 -22.95
CA PHE A 242 -0.28 20.05 -23.78
C PHE A 242 -0.15 18.54 -23.98
N LEU A 243 -0.27 17.78 -22.89
CA LEU A 243 -0.27 16.32 -22.93
C LEU A 243 -1.39 15.77 -23.84
N THR A 244 -2.61 16.31 -23.75
CA THR A 244 -3.71 15.85 -24.61
C THR A 244 -3.42 16.05 -26.09
N VAL A 245 -2.84 17.20 -26.47
CA VAL A 245 -2.46 17.49 -27.85
C VAL A 245 -1.40 16.51 -28.32
N VAL A 246 -0.36 16.26 -27.52
CA VAL A 246 0.71 15.31 -27.87
C VAL A 246 0.16 13.90 -28.09
N VAL A 247 -0.73 13.41 -27.21
CA VAL A 247 -1.31 12.07 -27.34
C VAL A 247 -2.27 11.97 -28.52
N ILE A 248 -3.06 13.02 -28.81
CA ILE A 248 -3.91 13.07 -30.01
C ILE A 248 -3.05 13.02 -31.28
N VAL A 249 -1.97 13.80 -31.35
CA VAL A 249 -1.02 13.77 -32.47
C VAL A 249 -0.39 12.38 -32.60
N GLY A 250 0.01 11.76 -31.48
CA GLY A 250 0.52 10.39 -31.45
C GLY A 250 -0.49 9.37 -31.99
N ALA A 251 -1.76 9.47 -31.59
CA ALA A 251 -2.84 8.60 -32.07
C ALA A 251 -3.13 8.78 -33.57
N VAL A 252 -3.05 10.01 -34.09
CA VAL A 252 -3.21 10.28 -35.54
C VAL A 252 -2.04 9.75 -36.34
N LEU A 253 -0.81 9.87 -35.83
CA LEU A 253 0.40 9.33 -36.45
C LEU A 253 0.46 7.80 -36.38
N PHE A 254 -0.19 7.20 -35.39
CA PHE A 254 -0.34 5.77 -35.25
C PHE A 254 -1.41 5.23 -36.21
N VAL A 255 -1.05 5.03 -37.47
CA VAL A 255 -1.95 4.41 -38.46
C VAL A 255 -1.86 2.89 -38.33
N PRO A 256 -2.97 2.17 -38.02
CA PRO A 256 -2.95 0.72 -37.91
C PRO A 256 -2.58 0.12 -39.27
N GLY A 257 -1.41 -0.51 -39.34
CA GLY A 257 -0.83 -0.98 -40.59
C GLY A 257 0.54 -1.62 -40.38
N GLU A 258 1.39 -1.53 -41.40
CA GLU A 258 2.75 -2.08 -41.38
C GLU A 258 3.69 -1.27 -40.48
N TYR A 259 4.80 -1.87 -40.09
CA TYR A 259 5.86 -1.16 -39.38
C TYR A 259 6.42 -0.04 -40.26
N SER A 260 6.38 1.19 -39.75
CA SER A 260 6.93 2.37 -40.39
C SER A 260 7.49 3.29 -39.32
N VAL A 261 8.53 4.06 -39.66
CA VAL A 261 9.12 5.06 -38.76
C VAL A 261 8.06 6.04 -38.23
N LYS A 262 7.04 6.34 -39.04
CA LYS A 262 5.88 7.17 -38.64
C LYS A 262 5.03 6.51 -37.56
N ASN A 263 4.75 5.21 -37.70
CA ASN A 263 3.92 4.44 -36.77
C ASN A 263 4.66 4.19 -35.44
N ALA A 264 5.97 3.90 -35.50
CA ALA A 264 6.81 3.76 -34.31
C ALA A 264 6.94 5.10 -33.55
N SER A 265 7.07 6.21 -34.27
CA SER A 265 7.05 7.56 -33.69
C SER A 265 5.71 7.88 -33.03
N GLY A 266 4.58 7.56 -33.68
CA GLY A 266 3.24 7.71 -33.09
C GLY A 266 3.08 6.93 -31.80
N LEU A 267 3.55 5.68 -31.77
CA LEU A 267 3.53 4.84 -30.58
C LEU A 267 4.39 5.41 -29.44
N GLY A 268 5.58 5.92 -29.76
CA GLY A 268 6.43 6.63 -28.80
C GLY A 268 5.77 7.89 -28.24
N LEU A 269 5.10 8.68 -29.08
CA LEU A 269 4.33 9.87 -28.67
C LEU A 269 3.09 9.52 -27.83
N ILE A 270 2.62 8.28 -27.85
CA ILE A 270 1.57 7.81 -26.96
C ILE A 270 2.15 7.41 -25.60
N VAL A 271 3.24 6.62 -25.59
CA VAL A 271 3.76 6.00 -24.36
C VAL A 271 4.64 6.95 -23.55
N ILE A 272 5.56 7.69 -24.19
CA ILE A 272 6.54 8.54 -23.48
C ILE A 272 5.85 9.63 -22.64
N PRO A 273 4.83 10.35 -23.14
CA PRO A 273 4.17 11.40 -22.36
C PRO A 273 3.36 10.87 -21.17
N THR A 274 3.14 9.55 -21.05
CA THR A 274 2.44 8.99 -19.88
C THR A 274 3.22 9.18 -18.57
N VAL A 275 4.53 9.43 -18.61
CA VAL A 275 5.28 9.85 -17.43
C VAL A 275 4.77 11.19 -16.88
N THR A 276 4.33 12.08 -17.77
CA THR A 276 3.75 13.36 -17.39
C THR A 276 2.42 13.15 -16.67
N LEU A 277 1.61 12.14 -17.04
CA LEU A 277 0.40 11.77 -16.27
C LEU A 277 0.75 11.43 -14.83
N VAL A 278 1.79 10.62 -14.59
CA VAL A 278 2.23 10.25 -13.23
C VAL A 278 2.55 11.50 -12.41
N VAL A 279 3.29 12.45 -13.00
CA VAL A 279 3.65 13.72 -12.34
C VAL A 279 2.42 14.59 -12.09
N LEU A 280 1.54 14.73 -13.08
CA LEU A 280 0.29 15.50 -12.95
C LEU A 280 -0.61 14.91 -11.86
N GLN A 281 -0.71 13.59 -11.78
CA GLN A 281 -1.49 12.88 -10.77
C GLN A 281 -0.93 13.09 -9.35
N TYR A 282 0.39 13.06 -9.19
CA TYR A 282 1.06 13.42 -7.94
C TYR A 282 0.74 14.87 -7.51
N CYS A 283 0.86 15.81 -8.45
CA CYS A 283 0.55 17.21 -8.19
C CYS A 283 -0.94 17.45 -7.87
N LEU A 284 -1.84 16.67 -8.47
CA LEU A 284 -3.28 16.75 -8.21
C LEU A 284 -3.61 16.26 -6.79
N PHE A 285 -3.04 15.12 -6.37
CA PHE A 285 -3.24 14.60 -5.01
C PHE A 285 -2.66 15.50 -3.93
N THR A 286 -1.43 16.01 -4.12
CA THR A 286 -0.82 16.92 -3.14
C THR A 286 -1.61 18.21 -2.97
N THR A 287 -2.20 18.73 -4.06
CA THR A 287 -3.01 19.96 -4.02
C THR A 287 -4.38 19.73 -3.38
N ALA A 288 -5.00 18.58 -3.58
CA ALA A 288 -6.39 18.36 -3.19
C ALA A 288 -6.60 17.90 -1.73
N PHE A 289 -5.76 16.97 -1.25
CA PHE A 289 -5.99 16.27 0.03
C PHE A 289 -4.72 16.00 0.84
N GLY A 290 -3.54 16.36 0.32
CA GLY A 290 -2.25 15.93 0.89
C GLY A 290 -1.92 14.47 0.54
N MET A 291 -0.66 14.08 0.73
CA MET A 291 -0.16 12.75 0.36
C MET A 291 -0.63 11.67 1.36
N THR A 292 -1.71 10.96 1.03
CA THR A 292 -2.18 9.81 1.81
C THR A 292 -1.49 8.51 1.37
N LEU A 293 -1.43 7.50 2.25
CA LEU A 293 -0.89 6.18 1.91
C LEU A 293 -1.57 5.55 0.70
N PHE A 294 -2.88 5.74 0.55
CA PHE A 294 -3.63 5.25 -0.60
C PHE A 294 -3.24 5.97 -1.90
N ALA A 295 -3.08 7.30 -1.86
CA ALA A 295 -2.58 8.08 -3.00
C ALA A 295 -1.15 7.65 -3.39
N ILE A 296 -0.28 7.42 -2.41
CA ILE A 296 1.07 6.87 -2.64
C ILE A 296 0.99 5.51 -3.33
N GLY A 297 0.10 4.61 -2.88
CA GLY A 297 -0.12 3.31 -3.52
C GLY A 297 -0.55 3.41 -4.98
N ILE A 298 -1.48 4.33 -5.30
CA ILE A 298 -1.90 4.60 -6.68
C ILE A 298 -0.72 5.08 -7.54
N LEU A 299 0.09 6.01 -7.02
CA LEU A 299 1.25 6.53 -7.75
C LEU A 299 2.31 5.46 -8.02
N ILE A 300 2.57 4.58 -7.06
CA ILE A 300 3.48 3.44 -7.24
C ILE A 300 2.94 2.50 -8.33
N LEU A 301 1.64 2.18 -8.30
CA LEU A 301 1.01 1.34 -9.31
C LEU A 301 1.13 1.97 -10.71
N GLN A 302 0.92 3.27 -10.81
CA GLN A 302 1.02 4.00 -12.07
C GLN A 302 2.45 4.08 -12.60
N PHE A 303 3.43 4.30 -11.72
CA PHE A 303 4.84 4.26 -12.07
C PHE A 303 5.27 2.87 -12.55
N LEU A 304 4.81 1.80 -11.88
CA LEU A 304 5.08 0.43 -12.32
C LEU A 304 4.46 0.14 -13.69
N GLY A 305 3.22 0.60 -13.93
CA GLY A 305 2.57 0.54 -15.24
C GLY A 305 3.37 1.27 -16.34
N TYR A 306 3.92 2.44 -16.02
CA TYR A 306 4.80 3.19 -16.93
C TYR A 306 6.07 2.42 -17.28
N ILE A 307 6.77 1.84 -16.30
CA ILE A 307 7.97 1.03 -16.55
C ILE A 307 7.64 -0.14 -17.47
N LEU A 308 6.53 -0.84 -17.24
CA LEU A 308 6.07 -1.92 -18.12
C LEU A 308 5.76 -1.44 -19.54
N ALA A 309 5.13 -0.27 -19.68
CA ALA A 309 4.82 0.32 -20.98
C ALA A 309 6.09 0.72 -21.76
N VAL A 310 7.10 1.28 -21.09
CA VAL A 310 8.38 1.68 -21.71
C VAL A 310 9.21 0.46 -22.10
N ILE A 311 9.29 -0.56 -21.23
CA ILE A 311 9.95 -1.83 -21.56
C ILE A 311 9.24 -2.47 -22.76
N GLY A 312 7.90 -2.53 -22.75
CA GLY A 312 7.11 -3.04 -23.86
C GLY A 312 7.33 -2.25 -25.15
N LEU A 313 7.36 -0.92 -25.11
CA LEU A 313 7.67 -0.06 -26.25
C LEU A 313 9.07 -0.37 -26.81
N SER A 314 10.06 -0.50 -25.94
CA SER A 314 11.45 -0.73 -26.33
C SER A 314 11.58 -2.05 -27.07
N LEU A 315 10.95 -3.11 -26.54
CA LEU A 315 10.90 -4.44 -27.16
C LEU A 315 10.13 -4.44 -28.49
N CYS A 316 9.08 -3.61 -28.61
CA CYS A 316 8.34 -3.46 -29.87
C CYS A 316 9.17 -2.75 -30.95
N ILE A 317 10.08 -1.84 -30.59
CA ILE A 317 10.94 -1.12 -31.55
C ILE A 317 12.14 -1.98 -31.99
N THR A 318 12.64 -2.86 -31.11
CA THR A 318 13.83 -3.67 -31.40
C THR A 318 13.55 -4.89 -32.29
N GLU A 319 12.33 -5.42 -32.29
CA GLU A 319 11.96 -6.62 -33.02
C GLU A 319 10.98 -6.33 -34.16
N CYS A 320 11.24 -6.86 -35.37
CA CYS A 320 10.36 -6.68 -36.54
C CYS A 320 8.97 -7.32 -36.38
N SER A 321 8.76 -8.20 -35.39
CA SER A 321 7.45 -8.71 -35.00
C SER A 321 7.26 -8.62 -33.48
N PRO A 322 6.22 -7.93 -32.98
CA PRO A 322 6.07 -7.66 -31.55
C PRO A 322 5.44 -8.89 -30.87
N THR A 323 6.26 -9.91 -30.61
CA THR A 323 5.85 -11.06 -29.78
C THR A 323 5.49 -10.64 -28.34
N GLN A 324 5.89 -9.44 -27.92
CA GLN A 324 5.68 -8.88 -26.59
C GLN A 324 4.79 -7.61 -26.57
N GLY A 325 4.05 -7.32 -27.66
CA GLY A 325 3.05 -6.23 -27.70
C GLY A 325 2.05 -6.18 -26.52
N PRO A 326 1.55 -7.34 -26.03
CA PRO A 326 0.70 -7.39 -24.84
C PRO A 326 1.33 -6.79 -23.57
N LEU A 327 2.66 -6.77 -23.46
CA LEU A 327 3.35 -6.18 -22.30
C LEU A 327 3.15 -4.66 -22.23
N MET A 328 3.29 -3.98 -23.38
CA MET A 328 3.04 -2.54 -23.49
C MET A 328 1.57 -2.20 -23.20
N ILE A 329 0.66 -3.01 -23.76
CA ILE A 329 -0.79 -2.85 -23.56
C ILE A 329 -1.17 -3.02 -22.09
N SER A 330 -0.58 -4.01 -21.42
CA SER A 330 -0.75 -4.22 -19.97
C SER A 330 -0.29 -2.99 -19.17
N GLY A 331 0.88 -2.43 -19.48
CA GLY A 331 1.38 -1.22 -18.83
C GLY A 331 0.44 -0.02 -19.00
N LEU A 332 -0.05 0.23 -20.22
CA LEU A 332 -1.04 1.27 -20.50
C LEU A 332 -2.38 1.04 -19.76
N GLY A 333 -2.82 -0.22 -19.68
CA GLY A 333 -4.01 -0.61 -18.94
C GLY A 333 -3.87 -0.36 -17.42
N ILE A 334 -2.71 -0.65 -16.84
CA ILE A 334 -2.41 -0.37 -15.43
C ILE A 334 -2.46 1.14 -15.15
N ILE A 335 -1.91 1.95 -16.06
CA ILE A 335 -1.97 3.42 -15.94
C ILE A 335 -3.43 3.90 -15.94
N ALA A 336 -4.25 3.43 -16.89
CA ALA A 336 -5.67 3.80 -16.94
C ALA A 336 -6.45 3.33 -15.70
N LEU A 337 -6.12 2.16 -15.16
CA LEU A 337 -6.71 1.65 -13.93
C LEU A 337 -6.31 2.50 -12.71
N ALA A 338 -5.06 2.93 -12.62
CA ALA A 338 -4.58 3.81 -11.56
C ALA A 338 -5.34 5.16 -11.57
N GLU A 339 -5.55 5.75 -12.74
CA GLU A 339 -6.37 6.96 -12.91
C GLU A 339 -7.84 6.74 -12.50
N LEU A 340 -8.40 5.57 -12.81
CA LEU A 340 -9.76 5.23 -12.42
C LEU A 340 -9.89 5.12 -10.89
N LEU A 341 -8.93 4.45 -10.24
CA LEU A 341 -8.87 4.34 -8.78
C LEU A 341 -8.69 5.71 -8.13
N GLY A 342 -7.87 6.59 -8.71
CA GLY A 342 -7.72 7.98 -8.29
C GLY A 342 -9.05 8.72 -8.32
N LEU A 343 -9.79 8.65 -9.43
CA LEU A 343 -11.11 9.28 -9.55
C LEU A 343 -12.12 8.77 -8.53
N VAL A 344 -12.21 7.44 -8.34
CA VAL A 344 -13.12 6.83 -7.36
C VAL A 344 -12.77 7.26 -5.94
N TYR A 345 -11.49 7.29 -5.60
CA TYR A 345 -11.01 7.76 -4.30
C TYR A 345 -11.39 9.21 -4.04
N MET A 346 -11.14 10.09 -5.00
CA MET A 346 -11.48 11.52 -4.91
C MET A 346 -12.98 11.72 -4.69
N LYS A 347 -13.83 10.96 -5.39
CA LYS A 347 -15.29 10.99 -5.22
C LYS A 347 -15.70 10.54 -3.81
N PHE A 348 -15.11 9.46 -3.29
CA PHE A 348 -15.43 8.93 -1.96
C PHE A 348 -15.02 9.90 -0.85
N VAL A 349 -13.80 10.43 -0.92
CA VAL A 349 -13.29 11.42 0.04
C VAL A 349 -14.11 12.71 -0.02
N ALA A 350 -14.48 13.18 -1.21
CA ALA A 350 -15.35 14.34 -1.37
C ALA A 350 -16.75 14.13 -0.76
N SER A 351 -17.32 12.92 -0.89
CA SER A 351 -18.62 12.59 -0.30
C SER A 351 -18.58 12.59 1.23
N ASN A 352 -17.52 12.06 1.84
CA ASN A 352 -17.38 11.98 3.29
C ASN A 352 -17.24 13.36 3.97
N GLN A 353 -16.80 14.39 3.25
CA GLN A 353 -16.72 15.75 3.82
C GLN A 353 -18.06 16.48 3.79
N LYS A 354 -19.01 16.09 2.94
CA LYS A 354 -20.32 16.77 2.82
C LYS A 354 -21.28 16.42 3.97
N THR A 355 -20.97 15.43 4.80
CA THR A 355 -21.79 14.99 5.95
C THR A 355 -21.44 15.68 7.28
N ILE A 356 -20.47 16.60 7.30
CA ILE A 356 -20.20 17.44 8.47
C ILE A 356 -21.11 18.68 8.37
N PRO A 357 -22.17 18.81 9.21
CA PRO A 357 -23.01 20.00 9.18
C PRO A 357 -22.20 21.22 9.64
N PRO A 358 -22.49 22.43 9.11
CA PRO A 358 -21.78 23.63 9.50
C PRO A 358 -21.94 23.84 11.00
N SER A 359 -20.81 24.01 11.70
CA SER A 359 -20.83 24.42 13.10
C SER A 359 -21.49 25.79 13.17
N ARG A 360 -22.73 25.81 13.68
CA ARG A 360 -23.43 27.05 14.00
C ARG A 360 -22.70 27.67 15.18
N SER A 361 -21.83 28.63 14.91
CA SER A 361 -21.26 29.49 15.96
C SER A 361 -22.39 30.37 16.48
N ASN A 362 -22.73 30.19 17.76
CA ASN A 362 -23.52 31.16 18.52
C ASN A 362 -22.68 32.39 18.83
#